data_AF-A0A9P0KH16-F1
#
_entry.id   AF-A0A9P0KH16-F1
#
_cell.length_a   1.000
_cell.length_b   1.000
_cell.length_c   1.000
_cell.angle_alpha   90.00
_cell.angle_beta   90.00
_cell.angle_gamma   90.00
#
_symmetry.space_group_name_H-M   'P 1'
#
loop_
_entity.id
_entity.type
_entity.pdbx_description
1 polymer ?
#
loop_
_entity_poly.entity_id
_entity_poly.type
_entity_poly.pdbx_seq_one_letter_code
_entity_poly.pdbx_strand_id
1 'polypeptide(L)'
;MEEALLWSFYGICIAIKGRNKRNNRRLRWSREWLLKRQEFSHVRLLRELEPDDWRNYLRMDTETYNHLLKSVTPYIERQNTCMRKAISAHERLSATLRFLATGRSYKDLEFTTIMSKPSLSEIIPETCDVIYWVLKKDFLKFPKSEQEWLQIAAEKNGNFRIVWVVLMASISELFLPREADHITLTTKRRIA
;
A
#
# COMPACT_ATOMS: atom_id res chain seq x y z
N MET A 1 -18.61 27.83 -40.13
CA MET A 1 -18.62 27.62 -38.67
C MET A 1 -17.48 26.71 -38.18
N GLU A 2 -17.01 25.75 -38.98
CA GLU A 2 -15.95 24.80 -38.56
C GLU A 2 -14.55 25.43 -38.42
N GLU A 3 -14.21 26.39 -39.29
CA GLU A 3 -12.95 27.15 -39.23
C GLU A 3 -12.73 27.84 -37.87
N ALA A 4 -13.77 28.47 -37.32
CA ALA A 4 -13.69 29.19 -36.06
C ALA A 4 -13.40 28.27 -34.86
N LEU A 5 -13.92 27.04 -34.89
CA LEU A 5 -13.65 26.04 -33.85
C LEU A 5 -12.20 25.55 -33.94
N LEU A 6 -11.68 25.31 -35.15
CA LEU A 6 -10.29 24.93 -35.39
C LEU A 6 -9.29 25.99 -34.90
N TRP A 7 -9.54 27.27 -35.18
CA TRP A 7 -8.70 28.36 -34.68
C TRP A 7 -8.79 28.53 -33.15
N SER A 8 -9.97 28.31 -32.56
CA SER A 8 -10.10 28.31 -31.09
C SER A 8 -9.30 27.17 -30.45
N PHE A 9 -9.35 25.98 -31.04
CA PHE A 9 -8.66 24.79 -30.54
C PHE A 9 -7.14 24.93 -30.72
N TYR A 10 -6.70 25.50 -31.85
CA TYR A 10 -5.30 25.81 -32.10
C TYR A 10 -4.76 26.87 -31.15
N GLY A 11 -5.56 27.92 -30.86
CA GLY A 11 -5.23 28.94 -29.87
C GLY A 11 -5.09 28.36 -28.45
N ILE A 12 -5.98 27.44 -28.07
CA ILE A 12 -5.89 26.70 -26.80
C ILE A 12 -4.62 25.82 -26.78
N CYS A 13 -4.33 25.09 -27.86
CA CYS A 13 -3.13 24.25 -27.98
C CYS A 13 -1.83 25.05 -27.84
N ILE A 14 -1.75 26.25 -28.45
CA ILE A 14 -0.60 27.15 -28.30
C ILE A 14 -0.51 27.69 -26.87
N ALA A 15 -1.63 28.09 -26.26
CA ALA A 15 -1.67 28.55 -24.88
C ALA A 15 -1.26 27.45 -23.87
N ILE A 16 -1.55 26.19 -24.17
CA ILE A 16 -1.10 25.02 -23.39
C ILE A 16 0.41 24.79 -23.59
N LYS A 17 0.92 24.88 -24.83
CA LYS A 17 2.36 24.69 -25.13
C LYS A 17 3.24 25.83 -24.57
N GLY A 18 2.75 27.06 -24.55
CA GLY A 18 3.47 28.25 -24.07
C GLY A 18 3.67 28.32 -22.55
N ARG A 19 3.04 27.42 -21.77
CA ARG A 19 3.21 27.35 -20.31
C ARG A 19 4.44 26.56 -19.85
N ASN A 20 5.32 26.16 -20.78
CA ASN A 20 6.58 25.50 -20.43
C ASN A 20 7.73 26.50 -20.22
N LYS A 21 7.46 27.56 -19.45
CA LYS A 21 8.54 28.39 -18.89
C LYS A 21 9.26 27.55 -17.84
N ARG A 22 10.46 27.08 -18.22
CA ARG A 22 11.54 26.62 -17.33
C ARG A 22 11.56 27.50 -16.08
N ASN A 23 10.97 27.01 -15.00
CA ASN A 23 10.96 27.72 -13.74
C ASN A 23 11.82 26.91 -12.79
N ASN A 24 13.02 27.42 -12.54
CA ASN A 24 13.98 26.98 -11.55
C ASN A 24 13.42 27.23 -10.13
N ARG A 25 12.24 26.67 -9.86
CA ARG A 25 11.62 26.63 -8.54
C ARG A 25 12.38 25.57 -7.79
N ARG A 26 12.92 25.89 -6.61
CA ARG A 26 13.35 24.89 -5.64
C ARG A 26 12.35 23.74 -5.68
N LEU A 27 12.80 22.57 -6.14
CA LEU A 27 11.95 21.40 -6.30
C LEU A 27 11.22 21.20 -4.97
N ARG A 28 9.90 21.39 -4.97
CA ARG A 28 9.09 21.33 -3.75
C ARG A 28 9.31 19.95 -3.16
N TRP A 29 10.00 19.86 -2.02
CA TRP A 29 10.46 18.58 -1.45
C TRP A 29 9.30 17.60 -1.22
N SER A 30 8.12 18.12 -0.86
CA SER A 30 6.88 17.34 -0.78
C SER A 30 5.68 18.21 -1.16
N ARG A 31 4.57 17.55 -1.50
CA ARG A 31 3.27 18.20 -1.69
C ARG A 31 2.69 18.59 -0.33
N GLU A 32 2.07 19.75 -0.21
CA GLU A 32 1.57 20.26 1.09
C GLU A 32 0.56 19.32 1.75
N TRP A 33 -0.34 18.73 0.97
CA TRP A 33 -1.37 17.83 1.51
C TRP A 33 -0.77 16.52 2.06
N LEU A 34 0.38 16.06 1.55
CA LEU A 34 1.11 14.90 2.10
C LEU A 34 1.73 15.19 3.47
N LEU A 35 2.00 16.47 3.79
CA LEU A 35 2.47 16.89 5.11
C LEU A 35 1.34 16.84 6.16
N LYS A 36 0.08 16.88 5.70
CA LYS A 36 -1.12 16.84 6.53
C LYS A 36 -1.64 15.41 6.75
N ARG A 37 -0.74 14.42 6.74
CA ARG A 37 -1.09 12.99 6.94
C ARG A 37 -1.86 12.76 8.25
N GLN A 38 -1.48 13.44 9.33
CA GLN A 38 -2.15 13.31 10.63
C GLN A 38 -3.62 13.82 10.62
N GLU A 39 -3.96 14.69 9.68
CA GLU A 39 -5.28 15.31 9.57
C GLU A 39 -6.22 14.52 8.66
N PHE A 40 -5.69 14.09 7.50
CA PHE A 40 -6.50 13.54 6.40
C PHE A 40 -6.33 12.04 6.15
N SER A 41 -5.38 11.37 6.79
CA SER A 41 -5.21 9.92 6.59
C SER A 41 -6.43 9.15 7.08
N HIS A 42 -6.77 8.06 6.38
CA HIS A 42 -7.83 7.13 6.79
C HIS A 42 -7.68 6.62 8.22
N VAL A 43 -6.48 6.70 8.83
CA VAL A 43 -6.26 6.32 10.23
C VAL A 43 -7.17 7.09 11.18
N ARG A 44 -7.55 8.32 10.83
CA ARG A 44 -8.53 9.07 11.61
C ARG A 44 -9.91 8.43 11.49
N LEU A 45 -10.33 8.09 10.28
CA LEU A 45 -11.60 7.39 10.03
C LEU A 45 -11.67 6.08 10.82
N LEU A 46 -10.58 5.29 10.83
CA LEU A 46 -10.51 4.02 11.56
C LEU A 46 -10.89 4.15 13.05
N ARG A 47 -10.63 5.28 13.70
CA ARG A 47 -10.96 5.50 15.12
C ARG A 47 -12.46 5.70 15.37
N GLU A 48 -13.20 6.07 14.33
CA GLU A 48 -14.62 6.40 14.38
C GLU A 48 -15.50 5.25 13.85
N LEU A 49 -14.90 4.17 13.34
CA LEU A 49 -15.65 3.05 12.75
C LEU A 49 -16.21 2.13 13.84
N GLU A 50 -17.50 1.79 13.70
CA GLU A 50 -18.13 0.70 14.43
C GLU A 50 -17.56 -0.67 14.00
N PRO A 51 -17.72 -1.73 14.81
CA PRO A 51 -17.11 -3.04 14.55
C PRO A 51 -17.40 -3.64 13.16
N ASP A 52 -18.64 -3.52 12.67
CA ASP A 52 -19.03 -4.03 11.35
C ASP A 52 -18.40 -3.23 10.21
N ASP A 53 -18.36 -1.90 10.34
CA ASP A 53 -17.72 -1.01 9.36
C ASP A 53 -16.21 -1.20 9.34
N TRP A 54 -15.58 -1.36 10.51
CA TRP A 54 -14.16 -1.69 10.64
C TRP A 54 -13.85 -2.99 9.90
N ARG A 55 -14.63 -4.04 10.18
CA ARG A 55 -14.47 -5.35 9.53
C ARG A 55 -14.68 -5.25 8.03
N ASN A 56 -15.66 -4.48 7.57
CA ASN A 56 -15.87 -4.26 6.14
C ASN A 56 -14.70 -3.49 5.50
N TYR A 57 -14.18 -2.48 6.20
CA TYR A 57 -13.12 -1.60 5.69
C TYR A 57 -11.77 -2.29 5.55
N LEU A 58 -11.37 -3.08 6.55
CA LEU A 58 -10.07 -3.79 6.59
C LEU A 58 -10.16 -5.30 6.29
N ARG A 59 -11.36 -5.87 6.14
CA ARG A 59 -11.61 -7.33 6.03
C ARG A 59 -11.05 -8.12 7.22
N MET A 60 -10.96 -7.47 8.39
CA MET A 60 -10.38 -8.01 9.62
C MET A 60 -11.03 -7.32 10.82
N ASP A 61 -11.32 -8.07 11.88
CA ASP A 61 -11.81 -7.51 13.14
C ASP A 61 -10.71 -6.76 13.90
N THR A 62 -11.12 -5.88 14.82
CA THR A 62 -10.23 -4.99 15.56
C THR A 62 -9.25 -5.75 16.47
N GLU A 63 -9.69 -6.85 17.07
CA GLU A 63 -8.87 -7.66 17.97
C GLU A 63 -7.73 -8.37 17.22
N THR A 64 -8.08 -9.05 16.12
CA THR A 64 -7.11 -9.68 15.21
C THR A 64 -6.16 -8.64 14.63
N TYR A 65 -6.66 -7.47 14.25
CA TYR A 65 -5.83 -6.36 13.78
C TYR A 65 -4.81 -5.93 14.84
N ASN A 66 -5.24 -5.74 16.09
CA ASN A 66 -4.36 -5.32 17.17
C ASN A 66 -3.31 -6.39 17.51
N HIS A 67 -3.68 -7.66 17.47
CA HIS A 67 -2.73 -8.77 17.63
C HIS A 67 -1.70 -8.78 16.50
N LEU A 68 -2.15 -8.69 15.25
CA LEU A 68 -1.26 -8.62 14.10
C LEU A 68 -0.34 -7.40 14.18
N LEU A 69 -0.88 -6.23 14.52
CA LEU A 69 -0.11 -4.99 14.68
C LEU A 69 1.01 -5.18 15.68
N LYS A 70 0.74 -5.72 16.87
CA LYS A 70 1.76 -5.99 17.88
C LYS A 70 2.88 -6.89 17.33
N SER A 71 2.53 -7.93 16.59
CA SER A 71 3.50 -8.88 16.03
C SER A 71 4.34 -8.30 14.90
N VAL A 72 3.77 -7.44 14.04
CA VAL A 72 4.51 -6.84 12.91
C VAL A 72 5.28 -5.58 13.28
N THR A 73 4.83 -4.83 14.29
CA THR A 73 5.44 -3.57 14.75
C THR A 73 6.97 -3.63 14.88
N PRO A 74 7.59 -4.63 15.54
CA PRO A 74 9.04 -4.66 15.70
C PRO A 74 9.83 -4.72 14.37
N TYR A 75 9.17 -5.13 13.27
CA TYR A 75 9.81 -5.28 11.96
C TYR A 75 9.54 -4.08 11.02
N ILE A 76 8.41 -3.38 11.19
CA ILE A 76 7.98 -2.30 10.27
C ILE A 76 8.07 -0.89 10.86
N GLU A 77 8.31 -0.76 12.17
CA GLU A 77 8.42 0.54 12.84
C GLU A 77 9.65 1.31 12.33
N ARG A 78 9.49 2.61 12.09
CA ARG A 78 10.55 3.48 11.55
C ARG A 78 10.74 4.69 12.47
N GLN A 79 11.97 5.17 12.57
CA GLN A 79 12.30 6.32 13.41
C GLN A 79 11.95 7.66 12.74
N ASN A 80 11.46 8.59 13.54
CA ASN A 80 11.20 9.97 13.10
C ASN A 80 12.50 10.65 12.66
N THR A 81 12.43 11.49 11.63
CA THR A 81 13.55 12.35 11.23
C THR A 81 13.26 13.80 11.61
N CYS A 82 14.28 14.66 11.59
CA CYS A 82 14.13 16.10 11.85
C CYS A 82 13.17 16.80 10.86
N MET A 83 13.00 16.24 9.65
CA MET A 83 12.18 16.83 8.58
C MET A 83 10.73 16.34 8.57
N ARG A 84 10.49 15.08 8.95
CA ARG A 84 9.13 14.49 8.96
C ARG A 84 8.97 13.39 9.99
N LYS A 85 7.75 13.30 10.53
CA LYS A 85 7.32 12.13 11.30
C LYS A 85 7.30 10.90 10.39
N ALA A 86 7.91 9.82 10.86
CA ALA A 86 7.88 8.53 10.20
C ALA A 86 6.43 8.03 10.04
N ILE A 87 6.24 7.19 9.03
CA ILE A 87 4.97 6.49 8.86
C ILE A 87 4.98 5.34 9.88
N SER A 88 4.11 5.42 10.88
CA SER A 88 4.02 4.47 12.00
C SER A 88 3.63 3.07 11.56
N ALA A 89 3.93 2.04 12.36
CA ALA A 89 3.48 0.67 12.07
C ALA A 89 1.97 0.57 11.82
N HIS A 90 1.16 1.33 12.57
CA HIS A 90 -0.30 1.37 12.41
C HIS A 90 -0.71 1.93 11.03
N GLU A 91 -0.12 3.04 10.61
CA GLU A 91 -0.34 3.64 9.29
C GLU A 91 0.07 2.67 8.16
N ARG A 92 1.24 2.03 8.30
CA ARG A 92 1.75 1.06 7.31
C ARG A 92 0.85 -0.15 7.19
N LEU A 93 0.51 -0.80 8.31
CA LEU A 93 -0.33 -1.99 8.33
C LEU A 93 -1.73 -1.71 7.79
N SER A 94 -2.36 -0.62 8.23
CA SER A 94 -3.72 -0.27 7.76
C SER A 94 -3.75 0.08 6.27
N ALA A 95 -2.72 0.73 5.72
CA ALA A 95 -2.60 0.98 4.29
C ALA A 95 -2.46 -0.32 3.49
N THR A 96 -1.65 -1.26 3.97
CA THR A 96 -1.46 -2.57 3.35
C THR A 96 -2.75 -3.41 3.38
N LEU A 97 -3.42 -3.49 4.53
CA LEU A 97 -4.69 -4.21 4.62
C LEU A 97 -5.76 -3.56 3.75
N ARG A 98 -5.80 -2.22 3.67
CA ARG A 98 -6.74 -1.53 2.77
C ARG A 98 -6.45 -1.83 1.29
N PHE A 99 -5.18 -1.92 0.91
CA PHE A 99 -4.79 -2.35 -0.43
C PHE A 99 -5.26 -3.78 -0.71
N LEU A 100 -4.97 -4.73 0.19
CA LEU A 100 -5.37 -6.14 0.06
C LEU A 100 -6.90 -6.31 0.04
N ALA A 101 -7.63 -5.52 0.83
CA ALA A 101 -9.08 -5.56 0.90
C ALA A 101 -9.78 -5.06 -0.37
N THR A 102 -9.13 -4.17 -1.15
CA THR A 102 -9.77 -3.46 -2.25
C THR A 102 -9.14 -3.69 -3.63
N GLY A 103 -7.88 -4.13 -3.70
CA GLY A 103 -7.14 -4.29 -4.96
C GLY A 103 -6.90 -2.99 -5.74
N ARG A 104 -7.04 -1.83 -5.10
CA ARG A 104 -6.93 -0.51 -5.77
C ARG A 104 -5.50 -0.18 -6.20
N SER A 105 -5.36 0.68 -7.20
CA SER A 105 -4.06 1.20 -7.60
C SER A 105 -3.40 2.03 -6.49
N TYR A 106 -2.06 2.06 -6.45
CA TYR A 106 -1.34 2.93 -5.51
C TYR A 106 -1.64 4.42 -5.69
N LYS A 107 -2.04 4.85 -6.90
CA LYS A 107 -2.44 6.23 -7.15
C LYS A 107 -3.74 6.59 -6.42
N ASP A 108 -4.71 5.68 -6.41
CA ASP A 108 -5.98 5.93 -5.71
C ASP A 108 -5.80 5.81 -4.20
N LEU A 109 -4.96 4.86 -3.78
CA LEU A 109 -4.65 4.64 -2.37
C LEU A 109 -3.86 5.81 -1.75
N GLU A 110 -3.04 6.52 -2.54
CA GLU A 110 -2.28 7.70 -2.11
C GLU A 110 -3.18 8.79 -1.49
N PHE A 111 -4.39 9.00 -2.05
CA PHE A 111 -5.33 9.99 -1.53
C PHE A 111 -6.06 9.55 -0.26
N THR A 112 -6.25 8.24 -0.05
CA THR A 112 -6.91 7.71 1.14
C THR A 112 -5.94 7.63 2.32
N THR A 113 -4.71 7.19 2.05
CA THR A 113 -3.68 6.96 3.06
C THR A 113 -2.89 8.24 3.40
N ILE A 114 -2.90 9.22 2.48
CA ILE A 114 -2.02 10.40 2.50
C ILE A 114 -0.55 9.99 2.52
N MET A 115 -0.22 9.01 1.67
CA MET A 115 1.13 8.52 1.43
C MET A 115 1.42 8.55 -0.07
N SER A 116 2.62 9.02 -0.45
CA SER A 116 2.97 9.08 -1.87
C SER A 116 3.01 7.68 -2.49
N LYS A 117 2.63 7.56 -3.78
CA LYS A 117 2.78 6.30 -4.52
C LYS A 117 4.15 5.63 -4.34
N PRO A 118 5.30 6.34 -4.43
CA PRO A 118 6.62 5.74 -4.18
C PRO A 118 6.75 5.13 -2.78
N SER A 119 6.24 5.80 -1.74
CA SER A 119 6.24 5.24 -0.39
C SER A 119 5.36 4.00 -0.29
N LEU A 120 4.17 4.02 -0.91
CA LEU A 120 3.27 2.86 -0.92
C LEU A 120 3.89 1.65 -1.63
N SER A 121 4.61 1.85 -2.74
CA SER A 121 5.28 0.76 -3.45
C SER A 121 6.41 0.10 -2.66
N GLU A 122 6.96 0.77 -1.65
CA GLU A 122 7.94 0.18 -0.73
C GLU A 122 7.24 -0.45 0.49
N ILE A 123 6.30 0.29 1.09
CA ILE A 123 5.62 -0.10 2.33
C ILE A 123 4.80 -1.37 2.15
N ILE A 124 4.01 -1.47 1.07
CA ILE A 124 3.05 -2.55 0.89
C ILE A 124 3.76 -3.90 0.74
N PRO A 125 4.73 -4.09 -0.17
CA PRO A 125 5.47 -5.34 -0.28
C PRO A 125 6.22 -5.69 1.02
N GLU A 126 6.94 -4.73 1.61
CA GLU A 126 7.67 -4.95 2.87
C GLU A 126 6.75 -5.44 4.00
N THR A 127 5.56 -4.84 4.10
CA THR A 127 4.59 -5.22 5.13
C THR A 127 3.96 -6.58 4.82
N CYS A 128 3.68 -6.89 3.55
CA CYS A 128 3.20 -8.21 3.14
C CYS A 128 4.20 -9.32 3.49
N ASP A 129 5.49 -9.09 3.24
CA ASP A 129 6.55 -10.04 3.59
C ASP A 129 6.58 -10.28 5.10
N VAL A 130 6.56 -9.22 5.91
CA VAL A 130 6.53 -9.34 7.37
C VAL A 130 5.28 -10.08 7.85
N ILE A 131 4.11 -9.77 7.30
CA ILE A 131 2.86 -10.48 7.62
C ILE A 131 3.01 -11.97 7.32
N TYR A 132 3.55 -12.32 6.14
CA TYR A 132 3.80 -13.71 5.78
C TYR A 132 4.76 -14.38 6.78
N TRP A 133 5.88 -13.76 7.11
CA TRP A 133 6.87 -14.30 8.04
C TRP A 133 6.30 -14.55 9.44
N VAL A 134 5.55 -13.58 9.97
CA VAL A 134 4.93 -13.67 11.30
C VAL A 134 3.87 -14.77 11.32
N LEU A 135 3.00 -14.84 10.31
CA LEU A 135 1.90 -15.80 10.29
C LEU A 135 2.33 -17.21 9.85
N LYS A 136 3.45 -17.34 9.14
CA LYS A 136 3.90 -18.63 8.60
C LYS A 136 4.08 -19.70 9.65
N LYS A 137 4.65 -19.33 10.80
CA LYS A 137 4.97 -20.27 11.87
C LYS A 137 3.71 -20.85 12.52
N ASP A 138 2.71 -20.01 12.73
CA ASP A 138 1.55 -20.33 13.55
C ASP A 138 0.36 -20.83 12.71
N PHE A 139 0.22 -20.33 11.46
CA PHE A 139 -0.98 -20.53 10.64
C PHE A 139 -0.75 -21.20 9.27
N LEU A 140 0.49 -21.26 8.76
CA LEU A 140 0.80 -21.90 7.47
C LEU A 140 1.42 -23.29 7.64
N LYS A 141 0.86 -24.10 8.54
CA LYS A 141 1.17 -25.53 8.59
C LYS A 141 0.44 -26.23 7.45
N PHE A 142 1.18 -26.92 6.60
CA PHE A 142 0.58 -27.77 5.57
C PHE A 142 -0.01 -29.01 6.26
N PRO A 143 -1.33 -29.24 6.20
CA PRO A 143 -1.92 -30.46 6.72
C PRO A 143 -1.32 -31.68 6.01
N LYS A 144 -0.89 -32.65 6.81
CA LYS A 144 -0.24 -33.88 6.34
C LYS A 144 -1.21 -35.04 6.20
N SER A 145 -2.45 -34.88 6.69
CA SER A 145 -3.48 -35.91 6.65
C SER A 145 -4.84 -35.35 6.26
N GLU A 146 -5.69 -36.21 5.69
CA GLU A 146 -7.08 -35.90 5.35
C GLU A 146 -7.91 -35.46 6.57
N GLN A 147 -7.60 -36.00 7.74
CA GLN A 147 -8.26 -35.64 9.00
C GLN A 147 -7.91 -34.22 9.46
N GLU A 148 -6.64 -33.80 9.29
CA GLU A 148 -6.23 -32.41 9.53
C GLU A 148 -6.89 -31.45 8.54
N TRP A 149 -7.07 -31.84 7.28
CA TRP A 149 -7.82 -31.06 6.30
C TRP A 149 -9.28 -30.85 6.71
N LEU A 150 -9.94 -31.91 7.19
CA LEU A 150 -11.32 -31.85 7.67
C LEU A 150 -11.43 -30.98 8.93
N GLN A 151 -10.44 -31.02 9.83
CA GLN A 151 -10.38 -30.13 11.00
C GLN A 151 -10.19 -28.66 10.60
N ILE A 152 -9.25 -28.35 9.71
CA ILE A 152 -9.03 -26.97 9.20
C ILE A 152 -10.26 -26.45 8.45
N ALA A 153 -10.96 -27.31 7.71
CA ALA A 153 -12.19 -26.94 7.00
C ALA A 153 -13.38 -26.72 7.96
N ALA A 154 -13.44 -27.47 9.07
CA ALA A 154 -14.44 -27.31 10.11
C ALA A 154 -14.16 -26.11 11.04
N GLU A 155 -12.90 -25.70 11.16
CA GLU A 155 -12.48 -24.53 11.91
C GLU A 155 -13.02 -23.25 11.23
N LYS A 156 -14.16 -22.77 11.72
CA LYS A 156 -14.82 -21.52 11.29
C LYS A 156 -14.04 -20.26 11.74
N ASN A 157 -12.72 -20.22 11.58
CA ASN A 157 -11.98 -18.95 11.64
C ASN A 157 -12.14 -18.22 10.30
N GLY A 158 -13.39 -17.81 10.04
CA GLY A 158 -13.92 -17.26 8.79
C GLY A 158 -13.41 -15.87 8.38
N ASN A 159 -12.24 -15.44 8.83
CA ASN A 159 -11.60 -14.19 8.38
C ASN A 159 -10.31 -14.42 7.58
N PHE A 160 -9.65 -15.59 7.70
CA PHE A 160 -8.33 -15.79 7.08
C PHE A 160 -8.37 -16.34 5.64
N ARG A 161 -9.50 -16.88 5.16
CA ARG A 161 -9.63 -17.41 3.79
C ARG A 161 -9.51 -16.33 2.70
N ILE A 162 -9.96 -15.10 2.97
CA ILE A 162 -9.84 -13.99 2.01
C ILE A 162 -8.40 -13.50 1.96
N VAL A 163 -7.74 -13.40 3.11
CA VAL A 163 -6.31 -13.07 3.17
C VAL A 163 -5.51 -14.14 2.44
N TRP A 164 -5.82 -15.43 2.59
CA TRP A 164 -5.08 -16.53 1.97
C TRP A 164 -5.17 -16.54 0.44
N VAL A 165 -6.36 -16.39 -0.15
CA VAL A 165 -6.53 -16.37 -1.62
C VAL A 165 -5.96 -15.08 -2.22
N VAL A 166 -6.13 -13.93 -1.55
CA VAL A 166 -5.66 -12.64 -2.07
C VAL A 166 -4.15 -12.46 -1.86
N LEU A 167 -3.57 -12.87 -0.72
CA LEU A 167 -2.11 -12.85 -0.52
C LEU A 167 -1.43 -13.82 -1.48
N MET A 168 -1.91 -15.06 -1.62
CA MET A 168 -1.24 -16.03 -2.49
C MET A 168 -1.39 -15.66 -3.97
N ALA A 169 -2.56 -15.19 -4.42
CA ALA A 169 -2.74 -14.72 -5.80
C ALA A 169 -1.93 -13.45 -6.09
N SER A 170 -1.92 -12.48 -5.16
CA SER A 170 -1.15 -11.23 -5.34
C SER A 170 0.35 -11.49 -5.24
N ILE A 171 0.82 -12.36 -4.35
CA ILE A 171 2.24 -12.72 -4.24
C ILE A 171 2.68 -13.55 -5.46
N SER A 172 1.85 -14.47 -5.98
CA SER A 172 2.20 -15.21 -7.21
C SER A 172 2.20 -14.34 -8.47
N GLU A 173 1.31 -13.34 -8.57
CA GLU A 173 1.27 -12.43 -9.73
C GLU A 173 2.30 -11.29 -9.66
N LEU A 174 2.67 -10.84 -8.45
CA LEU A 174 3.72 -9.82 -8.25
C LEU A 174 5.14 -10.41 -8.14
N PHE A 175 5.28 -11.72 -7.92
CA PHE A 175 6.57 -12.38 -7.62
C PHE A 175 6.85 -13.65 -8.45
N LEU A 176 6.24 -13.80 -9.63
CA LEU A 176 6.85 -14.66 -10.66
C LEU A 176 8.05 -13.91 -11.25
N PRO A 177 9.26 -14.48 -11.23
CA PRO A 177 10.42 -13.85 -11.86
C PRO A 177 10.12 -13.67 -13.35
N ARG A 178 10.13 -12.42 -13.83
CA ARG A 178 10.49 -12.17 -15.23
C ARG A 178 11.96 -12.54 -15.37
N GLU A 179 12.20 -13.80 -15.67
CA GLU A 179 13.48 -14.26 -16.16
C GLU A 179 13.75 -13.55 -17.51
N ALA A 180 14.96 -13.01 -17.65
CA ALA A 180 15.45 -12.05 -18.65
C ALA A 180 14.94 -10.60 -18.43
N ASP A 181 15.73 -9.68 -17.87
CA ASP A 181 17.04 -9.27 -18.40
C ASP A 181 18.13 -9.23 -17.31
N HIS A 182 18.99 -10.24 -17.31
CA HIS A 182 20.36 -10.07 -16.84
C HIS A 182 21.09 -9.18 -17.83
N ILE A 183 21.53 -8.00 -17.39
CA ILE A 183 22.84 -7.35 -17.64
C ILE A 183 22.70 -5.84 -17.38
N THR A 184 23.64 -5.31 -16.57
CA THR A 184 23.93 -3.90 -16.26
C THR A 184 23.28 -3.22 -15.04
N LEU A 185 23.43 -3.73 -13.82
CA LEU A 185 23.45 -2.85 -12.63
C LEU A 185 24.47 -3.27 -11.55
N THR A 186 25.68 -3.63 -11.97
CA THR A 186 26.88 -3.43 -11.14
C THR A 186 27.47 -2.07 -11.52
N THR A 187 27.04 -1.01 -10.83
CA THR A 187 27.76 0.27 -10.56
C THR A 187 26.75 1.37 -10.31
N LYS A 188 26.29 1.50 -9.05
CA LYS A 188 25.96 2.78 -8.39
C LYS A 188 25.53 2.55 -6.94
N ARG A 189 26.45 2.03 -6.12
CA ARG A 189 26.47 2.29 -4.68
C ARG A 189 27.82 2.92 -4.33
N ARG A 190 27.92 4.22 -4.63
CA ARG A 190 28.81 5.17 -3.97
C ARG A 190 28.33 6.57 -4.34
N ILE A 191 28.13 7.38 -3.30
CA ILE A 191 27.95 8.85 -3.31
C ILE A 191 26.52 9.34 -3.63
N ALA A 192 25.78 9.68 -2.57
CA ALA A 192 25.21 11.00 -2.28
C ALA A 192 24.16 10.87 -1.16
#